data_AF-A0A9J6CQ66-F1
#
_entry.id   AF-A0A9J6CQ66-F1
#
_cell.length_a   1.000
_cell.length_b   1.000
_cell.length_c   1.000
_cell.angle_alpha   90.00
_cell.angle_beta   90.00
_cell.angle_gamma   90.00
#
_symmetry.space_group_name_H-M   'P 1'
#
loop_
_entity.id
_entity.type
_entity.pdbx_description
1 polymer ?
#
loop_
_entity_poly.entity_id
_entity_poly.type
_entity_poly.pdbx_seq_one_letter_code
_entity_poly.pdbx_strand_id
1 'polypeptide(L)'
;MKKIYIVGAGICGISAAVQIAENFKNQNVEVIVVAEKFTPNTTSDLVAGLWGPYLMGSTPEHKIVQWSKTTHEYFHHLWLNGLAEEAGITMIPCYRLSAEEEIQNPCWKNIVFGFRELTSQEISKMSREHRRKYLSGSNFVTFCCEPIKFIPFMTKRFIKAGGKLETRKLRDFDELKDADLIVNCTGLGGKELGDEQLHPIRGQITRVSAPWMYFVMIDDSDDGNYIIPNAESVVLGGTHQYNDFNTKFSTSDNDFIMNGCQRMVKSLENAERLRDIVGLRPGRDQVRLEIVHGTNGKAPVIHNVGHGGCGVTLSWGCGQEVLEKTVEVMKGMSKLFHIATFAILQVNLVYSAVLTCNSTTPPCVVTSITPVTSPYELITIDGQPSNYIDETTTDLSFNAPNILNYVPTNVFNIFPKTQSNYFV
;
A
#
# COMPACT_ATOMS: atom_id res chain seq x y z
N MET A 1 7.35 14.57 20.93
CA MET A 1 7.40 14.15 19.52
C MET A 1 6.97 12.72 19.48
N LYS A 2 5.96 12.37 18.68
CA LYS A 2 5.52 10.97 18.55
C LYS A 2 6.45 10.23 17.59
N LYS A 3 6.69 8.93 17.78
CA LYS A 3 7.55 8.12 16.90
C LYS A 3 6.80 6.98 16.21
N ILE A 4 6.87 6.96 14.89
CA ILE A 4 6.36 5.86 14.05
C ILE A 4 7.56 5.11 13.47
N TYR A 5 7.67 3.82 13.83
CA TYR A 5 8.71 2.95 13.30
C TYR A 5 8.15 2.01 12.23
N ILE A 6 8.70 2.03 11.02
CA ILE A 6 8.42 1.07 9.95
C ILE A 6 9.53 0.02 9.97
N VAL A 7 9.19 -1.23 10.27
CA VAL A 7 10.15 -2.33 10.36
C VAL A 7 10.18 -3.08 9.02
N GLY A 8 11.29 -2.96 8.30
CA GLY A 8 11.51 -3.54 6.98
C GLY A 8 11.57 -2.49 5.85
N ALA A 9 12.63 -2.55 5.04
CA ALA A 9 12.91 -1.59 3.95
C ALA A 9 12.73 -2.17 2.54
N GLY A 10 11.95 -3.26 2.40
CA GLY A 10 11.47 -3.73 1.10
C GLY A 10 10.37 -2.81 0.55
N ILE A 11 9.86 -3.13 -0.66
CA ILE A 11 8.95 -2.24 -1.39
C ILE A 11 7.69 -1.86 -0.59
N CYS A 12 7.04 -2.79 0.11
CA CYS A 12 5.85 -2.49 0.92
C CYS A 12 6.16 -1.58 2.12
N GLY A 13 7.35 -1.70 2.71
CA GLY A 13 7.79 -0.87 3.83
C GLY A 13 8.09 0.56 3.41
N ILE A 14 8.86 0.74 2.35
CA ILE A 14 9.19 2.07 1.82
C ILE A 14 7.95 2.77 1.24
N SER A 15 7.05 2.04 0.55
CA SER A 15 5.77 2.59 0.07
C SER A 15 4.82 3.04 1.19
N ALA A 16 4.85 2.40 2.36
CA ALA A 16 4.13 2.88 3.55
C ALA A 16 4.84 4.07 4.21
N ALA A 17 6.17 3.95 4.43
CA ALA A 17 6.97 4.95 5.14
C ALA A 17 6.91 6.34 4.48
N VAL A 18 7.01 6.40 3.15
CA VAL A 18 6.91 7.66 2.39
C VAL A 18 5.53 8.31 2.50
N GLN A 19 4.44 7.52 2.42
CA GLN A 19 3.07 8.04 2.56
C GLN A 19 2.82 8.59 3.97
N ILE A 20 3.31 7.90 5.01
CA ILE A 20 3.26 8.37 6.40
C ILE A 20 4.09 9.65 6.56
N ALA A 21 5.35 9.67 6.12
CA ALA A 21 6.23 10.83 6.28
C ALA A 21 5.72 12.07 5.53
N GLU A 22 5.19 11.91 4.31
CA GLU A 22 4.61 13.02 3.54
C GLU A 22 3.32 13.55 4.20
N ASN A 23 2.45 12.68 4.72
CA ASN A 23 1.20 13.08 5.40
C ASN A 23 1.44 13.78 6.76
N PHE A 24 2.41 13.29 7.55
CA PHE A 24 2.75 13.86 8.85
C PHE A 24 3.85 14.95 8.78
N LYS A 25 4.22 15.38 7.57
CA LYS A 25 5.23 16.43 7.37
C LYS A 25 4.85 17.72 8.11
N ASN A 26 5.84 18.34 8.75
CA ASN A 26 5.71 19.53 9.61
C ASN A 26 4.83 19.34 10.88
N GLN A 27 4.42 18.11 11.21
CA GLN A 27 3.78 17.78 12.49
C GLN A 27 4.83 17.29 13.50
N ASN A 28 4.46 17.21 14.78
CA ASN A 28 5.36 16.74 15.86
C ASN A 28 5.49 15.20 15.88
N VAL A 29 5.76 14.60 14.72
CA VAL A 29 5.83 13.16 14.45
C VAL A 29 7.14 12.87 13.73
N GLU A 30 7.92 11.92 14.26
CA GLU A 30 9.14 11.39 13.66
C GLU A 30 8.83 10.02 13.02
N VAL A 31 9.32 9.80 11.81
CA VAL A 31 9.06 8.58 11.04
C VAL A 31 10.40 7.92 10.68
N ILE A 32 10.59 6.68 11.13
CA ILE A 32 11.88 5.97 11.08
C ILE A 32 11.67 4.61 10.41
N VAL A 33 12.44 4.30 9.35
CA VAL A 33 12.51 2.95 8.78
C VAL A 33 13.67 2.21 9.44
N VAL A 34 13.39 1.09 10.10
CA VAL A 34 14.39 0.21 10.74
C VAL A 34 14.45 -1.10 9.96
N ALA A 35 15.62 -1.49 9.48
CA ALA A 35 15.78 -2.76 8.78
C ALA A 35 17.20 -3.35 8.89
N GLU A 36 17.29 -4.68 8.85
CA GLU A 36 18.57 -5.41 8.71
C GLU A 36 19.21 -5.15 7.33
N LYS A 37 18.38 -5.01 6.29
CA LYS A 37 18.79 -4.90 4.87
C LYS A 37 17.99 -3.83 4.15
N PHE A 38 18.68 -3.08 3.30
CA PHE A 38 18.15 -2.08 2.38
C PHE A 38 18.54 -2.47 0.94
N THR A 39 17.88 -1.90 -0.07
CA THR A 39 18.25 -2.03 -1.49
C THR A 39 19.75 -1.76 -1.68
N PRO A 40 20.49 -2.61 -2.41
CA PRO A 40 20.04 -3.69 -3.30
C PRO A 40 19.96 -5.11 -2.67
N ASN A 41 19.80 -5.22 -1.35
CA ASN A 41 19.95 -6.47 -0.60
C ASN A 41 18.63 -7.02 -0.02
N THR A 42 17.47 -6.63 -0.55
CA THR A 42 16.14 -7.10 -0.13
C THR A 42 15.57 -8.12 -1.12
N THR A 43 14.56 -8.91 -0.70
CA THR A 43 13.80 -9.76 -1.61
C THR A 43 13.14 -8.97 -2.74
N SER A 44 12.78 -7.70 -2.52
CA SER A 44 12.16 -6.86 -3.55
C SER A 44 13.11 -6.58 -4.71
N ASP A 45 14.41 -6.47 -4.47
CA ASP A 45 15.42 -6.21 -5.51
C ASP A 45 15.62 -7.40 -6.48
N LEU A 46 15.07 -8.57 -6.13
CA LEU A 46 15.22 -9.84 -6.86
C LEU A 46 14.07 -10.17 -7.81
N VAL A 47 12.96 -9.41 -7.78
CA VAL A 47 11.72 -9.79 -8.49
C VAL A 47 11.73 -9.42 -9.98
N ALA A 48 10.77 -9.98 -10.73
CA ALA A 48 10.60 -9.70 -12.16
C ALA A 48 9.91 -8.34 -12.46
N GLY A 49 9.17 -7.80 -11.48
CA GLY A 49 8.63 -6.43 -11.52
C GLY A 49 7.26 -6.25 -12.19
N LEU A 50 6.74 -7.25 -12.90
CA LEU A 50 5.43 -7.15 -13.55
C LEU A 50 4.29 -6.87 -12.56
N TRP A 51 3.45 -5.88 -12.85
CA TRP A 51 2.17 -5.70 -12.20
C TRP A 51 1.20 -6.79 -12.65
N GLY A 52 0.66 -7.53 -11.69
CA GLY A 52 -0.27 -8.62 -11.93
C GLY A 52 -0.52 -9.42 -10.65
N PRO A 53 -1.78 -9.60 -10.21
CA PRO A 53 -2.09 -10.43 -9.05
C PRO A 53 -1.80 -11.93 -9.29
N TYR A 54 -1.02 -12.53 -8.39
CA TYR A 54 -0.53 -13.93 -8.41
C TYR A 54 -0.02 -14.37 -7.01
N LEU A 55 -0.26 -15.63 -6.61
CA LEU A 55 0.10 -16.19 -5.30
C LEU A 55 -0.41 -15.34 -4.12
N MET A 56 -1.72 -15.17 -4.03
CA MET A 56 -2.41 -14.34 -3.01
C MET A 56 -3.12 -15.14 -1.92
N GLY A 57 -3.03 -16.48 -1.97
CA GLY A 57 -3.77 -17.38 -1.08
C GLY A 57 -5.27 -17.09 -1.11
N SER A 58 -5.93 -17.10 0.05
CA SER A 58 -7.34 -16.79 0.23
C SER A 58 -7.65 -15.29 0.48
N THR A 59 -6.71 -14.38 0.15
CA THR A 59 -6.91 -12.93 0.33
C THR A 59 -8.19 -12.46 -0.38
N PRO A 60 -9.11 -11.72 0.28
CA PRO A 60 -10.40 -11.34 -0.31
C PRO A 60 -10.25 -10.55 -1.61
N GLU A 61 -10.99 -10.97 -2.66
CA GLU A 61 -10.89 -10.41 -4.01
C GLU A 61 -11.03 -8.87 -4.03
N HIS A 62 -11.99 -8.31 -3.28
CA HIS A 62 -12.21 -6.87 -3.22
C HIS A 62 -10.98 -6.10 -2.68
N LYS A 63 -10.20 -6.69 -1.76
CA LYS A 63 -8.93 -6.12 -1.29
C LYS A 63 -7.84 -6.22 -2.34
N ILE A 64 -7.74 -7.35 -3.05
CA ILE A 64 -6.81 -7.52 -4.18
C ILE A 64 -7.08 -6.45 -5.23
N VAL A 65 -8.34 -6.30 -5.65
CA VAL A 65 -8.78 -5.28 -6.63
C VAL A 65 -8.49 -3.87 -6.11
N GLN A 66 -8.83 -3.54 -4.87
CA GLN A 66 -8.56 -2.23 -4.27
C GLN A 66 -7.06 -1.88 -4.30
N TRP A 67 -6.21 -2.69 -3.65
CA TRP A 67 -4.79 -2.37 -3.50
C TRP A 67 -4.03 -2.42 -4.82
N SER A 68 -4.36 -3.36 -5.71
CA SER A 68 -3.73 -3.46 -7.02
C SER A 68 -4.12 -2.28 -7.92
N LYS A 69 -5.38 -1.86 -7.91
CA LYS A 69 -5.87 -0.69 -8.65
C LYS A 69 -5.14 0.58 -8.24
N THR A 70 -5.10 0.90 -6.94
CA THR A 70 -4.39 2.09 -6.44
C THR A 70 -2.91 2.07 -6.85
N THR A 71 -2.28 0.90 -6.85
CA THR A 71 -0.87 0.76 -7.28
C THR A 71 -0.70 0.96 -8.79
N HIS A 72 -1.62 0.43 -9.61
CA HIS A 72 -1.62 0.64 -11.06
C HIS A 72 -1.84 2.11 -11.44
N GLU A 73 -2.81 2.77 -10.80
CA GLU A 73 -3.09 4.20 -10.97
C GLU A 73 -1.91 5.08 -10.56
N TYR A 74 -1.18 4.69 -9.52
CA TYR A 74 0.04 5.38 -9.10
C TYR A 74 1.21 5.20 -10.08
N PHE A 75 1.43 3.98 -10.60
CA PHE A 75 2.42 3.77 -11.66
C PHE A 75 2.05 4.54 -12.94
N HIS A 76 0.77 4.60 -13.30
CA HIS A 76 0.28 5.41 -14.40
C HIS A 76 0.51 6.91 -14.17
N HIS A 77 0.27 7.40 -12.95
CA HIS A 77 0.57 8.79 -12.58
C HIS A 77 2.07 9.12 -12.73
N LEU A 78 2.97 8.27 -12.23
CA LEU A 78 4.41 8.45 -12.41
C LEU A 78 4.81 8.46 -13.89
N TRP A 79 4.21 7.59 -14.69
CA TRP A 79 4.45 7.52 -16.13
C TRP A 79 3.99 8.79 -16.86
N LEU A 80 2.76 9.25 -16.62
CA LEU A 80 2.21 10.48 -17.22
C LEU A 80 3.01 11.74 -16.86
N ASN A 81 3.65 11.77 -15.69
CA ASN A 81 4.43 12.92 -15.21
C ASN A 81 5.93 12.82 -15.57
N GLY A 82 6.33 11.90 -16.45
CA GLY A 82 7.72 11.78 -16.92
C GLY A 82 8.69 11.22 -15.88
N LEU A 83 8.19 10.64 -14.78
CA LEU A 83 9.00 10.06 -13.70
C LEU A 83 9.29 8.56 -13.91
N ALA A 84 8.86 7.99 -15.04
CA ALA A 84 8.93 6.58 -15.37
C ALA A 84 10.36 6.00 -15.25
N GLU A 85 11.35 6.65 -15.86
CA GLU A 85 12.74 6.19 -15.88
C GLU A 85 13.36 6.17 -14.48
N GLU A 86 13.26 7.27 -13.73
CA GLU A 86 13.82 7.35 -12.37
C GLU A 86 13.15 6.36 -11.41
N ALA A 87 11.83 6.17 -11.55
CA ALA A 87 11.07 5.23 -10.74
C ALA A 87 11.17 3.76 -11.21
N GLY A 88 11.83 3.46 -12.34
CA GLY A 88 11.91 2.11 -12.90
C GLY A 88 10.56 1.55 -13.37
N ILE A 89 9.66 2.40 -13.87
CA ILE A 89 8.34 2.04 -14.38
C ILE A 89 8.39 1.97 -15.91
N THR A 90 7.96 0.85 -16.49
CA THR A 90 7.80 0.68 -17.95
C THR A 90 6.39 0.22 -18.26
N MET A 91 5.70 0.87 -19.20
CA MET A 91 4.42 0.37 -19.73
C MET A 91 4.70 -0.70 -20.79
N ILE A 92 4.07 -1.86 -20.69
CA ILE A 92 4.41 -3.04 -21.49
C ILE A 92 3.17 -3.86 -21.91
N PRO A 93 3.06 -4.29 -23.19
CA PRO A 93 2.06 -5.26 -23.62
C PRO A 93 2.31 -6.63 -22.99
N CYS A 94 1.24 -7.35 -22.70
CA CYS A 94 1.28 -8.68 -22.11
C CYS A 94 0.40 -9.65 -22.89
N TYR A 95 0.91 -10.86 -23.13
CA TYR A 95 0.13 -12.02 -23.52
C TYR A 95 0.16 -13.06 -22.41
N ARG A 96 -1.01 -13.45 -21.94
CA ARG A 96 -1.20 -14.57 -21.02
C ARG A 96 -1.87 -15.70 -21.80
N LEU A 97 -1.28 -16.89 -21.81
CA LEU A 97 -1.69 -18.04 -22.61
C LEU A 97 -1.82 -19.26 -21.68
N SER A 98 -2.76 -20.16 -21.91
CA SER A 98 -2.83 -21.43 -21.16
C SER A 98 -3.17 -22.61 -22.07
N ALA A 99 -2.66 -23.78 -21.71
CA ALA A 99 -3.03 -25.07 -22.31
C ALA A 99 -4.37 -25.61 -21.78
N GLU A 100 -5.10 -24.84 -20.96
CA GLU A 100 -6.41 -25.18 -20.39
C GLU A 100 -7.55 -24.36 -21.03
N GLU A 101 -8.76 -24.93 -21.11
CA GLU A 101 -9.87 -24.39 -21.90
C GLU A 101 -10.56 -23.18 -21.25
N GLU A 102 -10.67 -23.13 -19.92
CA GLU A 102 -11.35 -22.05 -19.19
C GLU A 102 -10.43 -21.39 -18.16
N ILE A 103 -9.86 -20.23 -18.50
CA ILE A 103 -9.37 -19.29 -17.48
C ILE A 103 -10.53 -18.36 -17.12
N GLN A 104 -11.01 -18.44 -15.87
CA GLN A 104 -11.94 -17.45 -15.36
C GLN A 104 -11.31 -16.05 -15.49
N ASN A 105 -12.06 -15.16 -16.15
CA ASN A 105 -11.68 -13.77 -16.35
C ASN A 105 -11.20 -13.12 -15.04
N PRO A 106 -9.96 -12.59 -14.97
CA PRO A 106 -9.40 -12.14 -13.71
C PRO A 106 -10.16 -10.94 -13.15
N CYS A 107 -10.34 -10.91 -11.83
CA CYS A 107 -11.02 -9.82 -11.10
C CYS A 107 -10.42 -8.43 -11.37
N TRP A 108 -9.13 -8.37 -11.71
CA TRP A 108 -8.37 -7.17 -12.02
C TRP A 108 -8.41 -6.76 -13.51
N LYS A 109 -9.15 -7.46 -14.38
CA LYS A 109 -9.16 -7.19 -15.84
C LYS A 109 -9.55 -5.77 -16.22
N ASN A 110 -10.38 -5.10 -15.41
CA ASN A 110 -10.84 -3.74 -15.64
C ASN A 110 -9.84 -2.66 -15.13
N ILE A 111 -8.70 -3.05 -14.56
CA ILE A 111 -7.65 -2.15 -14.08
C ILE A 111 -6.59 -1.90 -15.17
N VAL A 112 -6.22 -2.96 -15.90
CA VAL A 112 -5.23 -2.91 -16.98
C VAL A 112 -5.81 -2.31 -18.26
N PHE A 113 -4.94 -1.79 -19.13
CA PHE A 113 -5.39 -1.12 -20.34
C PHE A 113 -5.73 -2.15 -21.44
N GLY A 114 -6.91 -2.00 -22.03
CA GLY A 114 -7.31 -2.74 -23.24
C GLY A 114 -7.40 -4.26 -23.07
N PHE A 115 -7.80 -4.74 -21.88
CA PHE A 115 -8.00 -6.18 -21.68
C PHE A 115 -8.98 -6.78 -22.67
N ARG A 116 -8.55 -7.85 -23.33
CA ARG A 116 -9.36 -8.68 -24.20
C ARG A 116 -8.92 -10.14 -24.14
N GLU A 117 -9.84 -11.03 -24.42
CA GLU A 117 -9.53 -12.41 -24.77
C GLU A 117 -8.95 -12.49 -26.20
N LEU A 118 -8.15 -13.51 -26.45
CA LEU A 118 -7.63 -13.82 -27.78
C LEU A 118 -8.65 -14.65 -28.55
N THR A 119 -8.83 -14.33 -29.83
CA THR A 119 -9.68 -15.12 -30.73
C THR A 119 -9.08 -16.51 -30.97
N SER A 120 -9.89 -17.50 -31.36
CA SER A 120 -9.40 -18.85 -31.71
C SER A 120 -8.35 -18.85 -32.84
N GLN A 121 -8.39 -17.85 -33.72
CA GLN A 121 -7.38 -17.64 -34.77
C GLN A 121 -6.05 -17.15 -34.18
N GLU A 122 -6.08 -16.21 -33.23
CA GLU A 122 -4.89 -15.76 -32.50
C GLU A 122 -4.31 -16.89 -31.64
N ILE A 123 -5.13 -17.64 -30.90
CA ILE A 123 -4.69 -18.81 -30.12
C ILE A 123 -4.03 -19.87 -31.02
N SER A 124 -4.61 -20.15 -32.19
CA SER A 124 -4.03 -21.05 -33.19
C SER A 124 -2.70 -20.54 -33.76
N LYS A 125 -2.55 -19.21 -33.89
CA LYS A 125 -1.28 -18.58 -34.29
C LYS A 125 -0.23 -18.72 -33.20
N MET A 126 -0.53 -18.27 -31.98
CA MET A 126 0.34 -18.36 -30.80
C MET A 126 0.81 -19.80 -30.56
N SER A 127 -0.09 -20.78 -30.68
CA SER A 127 0.25 -22.20 -30.49
C SER A 127 1.31 -22.70 -31.47
N ARG A 128 1.25 -22.27 -32.74
CA ARG A 128 2.23 -22.64 -33.78
C ARG A 128 3.55 -21.92 -33.59
N GLU A 129 3.52 -20.62 -33.27
CA GLU A 129 4.71 -19.79 -33.13
C GLU A 129 5.52 -20.17 -31.88
N HIS A 130 4.85 -20.49 -30.77
CA HIS A 130 5.45 -20.83 -29.47
C HIS A 130 5.52 -22.33 -29.16
N ARG A 131 5.19 -23.19 -30.15
CA ARG A 131 5.38 -24.65 -30.11
C ARG A 131 4.71 -25.36 -28.92
N ARG A 132 3.53 -24.91 -28.52
CA ARG A 132 2.71 -25.49 -27.45
C ARG A 132 1.23 -25.37 -27.83
N LYS A 133 0.40 -26.34 -27.45
CA LYS A 133 -1.04 -26.27 -27.72
C LYS A 133 -1.69 -25.38 -26.66
N TYR A 134 -1.89 -24.10 -26.97
CA TYR A 134 -2.71 -23.21 -26.16
C TYR A 134 -4.18 -23.37 -26.53
N LEU A 135 -5.06 -23.27 -25.52
CA LEU A 135 -6.52 -23.38 -25.66
C LEU A 135 -7.20 -22.06 -25.34
N SER A 136 -6.64 -21.28 -24.41
CA SER A 136 -7.15 -19.97 -24.00
C SER A 136 -6.03 -18.94 -23.83
N GLY A 137 -6.40 -17.66 -23.75
CA GLY A 137 -5.45 -16.58 -23.53
C GLY A 137 -6.05 -15.18 -23.62
N SER A 138 -5.32 -14.20 -23.11
CA SER A 138 -5.70 -12.79 -23.06
C SER A 138 -4.53 -11.87 -23.44
N ASN A 139 -4.88 -10.67 -23.86
CA ASN A 139 -3.94 -9.60 -24.17
C ASN A 139 -4.39 -8.28 -23.52
N PHE A 140 -3.44 -7.55 -22.97
CA PHE A 140 -3.62 -6.26 -22.31
C PHE A 140 -2.30 -5.51 -22.25
N VAL A 141 -2.32 -4.25 -21.82
CA VAL A 141 -1.14 -3.46 -21.49
C VAL A 141 -1.16 -3.11 -20.00
N THR A 142 -0.02 -3.26 -19.32
CA THR A 142 0.13 -2.94 -17.89
C THR A 142 1.53 -2.36 -17.63
N PHE A 143 1.95 -2.27 -16.37
CA PHE A 143 3.28 -1.79 -15.99
C PHE A 143 4.19 -2.93 -15.52
N CYS A 144 5.47 -2.81 -15.82
CA CYS A 144 6.56 -3.40 -15.06
C CYS A 144 7.16 -2.31 -14.15
N CYS A 145 7.49 -2.67 -12.91
CA CYS A 145 8.11 -1.82 -11.90
C CYS A 145 9.34 -2.55 -11.34
N GLU A 146 10.53 -2.01 -11.58
CA GLU A 146 11.81 -2.57 -11.15
C GLU A 146 12.19 -2.05 -9.75
N PRO A 147 12.08 -2.85 -8.66
CA PRO A 147 12.23 -2.30 -7.31
C PRO A 147 13.63 -1.78 -7.00
N ILE A 148 14.65 -2.30 -7.70
CA ILE A 148 16.03 -1.83 -7.69
C ILE A 148 16.17 -0.34 -8.08
N LYS A 149 15.21 0.22 -8.84
CA LYS A 149 15.09 1.66 -9.16
C LYS A 149 13.98 2.34 -8.35
N PHE A 150 12.82 1.69 -8.22
CA PHE A 150 11.65 2.25 -7.52
C PHE A 150 11.90 2.48 -6.02
N ILE A 151 12.54 1.55 -5.31
CA ILE A 151 12.80 1.70 -3.86
C ILE A 151 13.73 2.89 -3.60
N PRO A 152 14.87 3.08 -4.31
CA PRO A 152 15.67 4.30 -4.20
C PRO A 152 14.88 5.59 -4.51
N PHE A 153 14.07 5.61 -5.57
CA PHE A 153 13.21 6.76 -5.90
C PHE A 153 12.26 7.13 -4.74
N MET A 154 11.55 6.15 -4.18
CA MET A 154 10.66 6.35 -3.03
C MET A 154 11.43 6.70 -1.74
N THR A 155 12.64 6.17 -1.57
CA THR A 155 13.51 6.49 -0.43
C THR A 155 13.99 7.95 -0.46
N LYS A 156 14.35 8.49 -1.64
CA LYS A 156 14.65 9.93 -1.80
C LYS A 156 13.47 10.80 -1.35
N ARG A 157 12.24 10.44 -1.72
CA ARG A 157 11.02 11.14 -1.28
C ARG A 157 10.83 11.07 0.23
N PHE A 158 10.96 9.89 0.82
CA PHE A 158 10.87 9.68 2.27
C PHE A 158 11.86 10.55 3.06
N ILE A 159 13.13 10.59 2.64
CA ILE A 159 14.15 11.46 3.25
C ILE A 159 13.81 12.94 3.06
N LYS A 160 13.32 13.36 1.87
CA LYS A 160 12.84 14.73 1.60
C LYS A 160 11.59 15.13 2.41
N ALA A 161 10.85 14.16 2.96
CA ALA A 161 9.76 14.39 3.90
C ALA A 161 10.24 14.52 5.36
N GLY A 162 11.53 14.28 5.65
CA GLY A 162 12.11 14.29 6.99
C GLY A 162 12.26 12.90 7.62
N GLY A 163 11.99 11.84 6.86
CA GLY A 163 12.11 10.45 7.31
C GLY A 163 13.56 10.03 7.57
N LYS A 164 13.75 9.14 8.56
CA LYS A 164 15.06 8.61 8.96
C LYS A 164 15.20 7.12 8.63
N LEU A 165 16.42 6.69 8.34
CA LEU A 165 16.76 5.28 8.10
C LEU A 165 17.70 4.79 9.20
N GLU A 166 17.44 3.60 9.76
CA GLU A 166 18.28 2.92 10.76
C GLU A 166 18.59 1.49 10.29
N THR A 167 19.87 1.15 10.21
CA THR A 167 20.30 -0.22 9.90
C THR A 167 20.45 -1.03 11.18
N ARG A 168 19.46 -1.89 11.46
CA ARG A 168 19.39 -2.72 12.66
C ARG A 168 18.51 -3.94 12.43
N LYS A 169 18.97 -5.11 12.89
CA LYS A 169 18.11 -6.30 13.04
C LYS A 169 17.36 -6.20 14.38
N LEU A 170 16.04 -6.35 14.33
CA LEU A 170 15.19 -6.53 15.51
C LEU A 170 14.87 -8.02 15.68
N ARG A 171 14.80 -8.47 16.93
CA ARG A 171 14.36 -9.81 17.34
C ARG A 171 12.98 -9.82 18.00
N ASP A 172 12.55 -8.66 18.51
CA ASP A 172 11.21 -8.41 19.04
C ASP A 172 10.83 -6.94 18.78
N PHE A 173 9.53 -6.63 18.76
CA PHE A 173 9.04 -5.24 18.67
C PHE A 173 9.26 -4.45 19.98
N ASP A 174 9.36 -5.12 21.13
CA ASP A 174 9.66 -4.53 22.44
C ASP A 174 11.05 -3.87 22.52
N GLU A 175 11.92 -4.13 21.53
CA GLU A 175 13.18 -3.42 21.35
C GLU A 175 13.00 -1.93 21.00
N LEU A 176 11.83 -1.54 20.48
CA LEU A 176 11.46 -0.17 20.11
C LEU A 176 10.66 0.50 21.23
N LYS A 177 11.30 0.63 22.40
CA LYS A 177 10.66 1.06 23.67
C LYS A 177 10.05 2.47 23.64
N ASP A 178 10.43 3.30 22.68
CA ASP A 178 9.94 4.68 22.50
C ASP A 178 9.01 4.84 21.28
N ALA A 179 8.51 3.72 20.73
CA ALA A 179 7.51 3.74 19.67
C ALA A 179 6.12 4.20 20.19
N ASP A 180 5.51 5.15 19.50
CA ASP A 180 4.07 5.44 19.61
C ASP A 180 3.24 4.51 18.71
N LEU A 181 3.85 4.03 17.62
CA LEU A 181 3.26 3.12 16.64
C LEU A 181 4.37 2.35 15.91
N ILE A 182 4.13 1.07 15.66
CA ILE A 182 4.99 0.23 14.83
C ILE A 182 4.21 -0.19 13.58
N VAL A 183 4.86 -0.16 12.41
CA VAL A 183 4.35 -0.70 11.14
C VAL A 183 5.25 -1.86 10.75
N ASN A 184 4.73 -3.08 10.81
CA ASN A 184 5.47 -4.30 10.49
C ASN A 184 5.38 -4.61 8.98
N CYS A 185 6.46 -4.34 8.25
CA CYS A 185 6.63 -4.62 6.82
C CYS A 185 7.77 -5.63 6.55
N THR A 186 8.02 -6.56 7.48
CA THR A 186 9.21 -7.43 7.50
C THR A 186 9.24 -8.53 6.43
N GLY A 187 8.20 -8.69 5.62
CA GLY A 187 8.12 -9.75 4.61
C GLY A 187 8.19 -11.13 5.27
N LEU A 188 9.11 -11.98 4.82
CA LEU A 188 9.30 -13.32 5.39
C LEU A 188 9.95 -13.27 6.79
N GLY A 189 10.66 -12.19 7.11
CA GLY A 189 11.26 -11.97 8.44
C GLY A 189 10.21 -11.88 9.56
N GLY A 190 8.94 -11.66 9.24
CA GLY A 190 7.85 -11.70 10.20
C GLY A 190 7.67 -13.06 10.87
N LYS A 191 8.23 -14.14 10.30
CA LYS A 191 8.25 -15.46 10.94
C LYS A 191 9.17 -15.49 12.16
N GLU A 192 10.34 -14.83 12.10
CA GLU A 192 11.23 -14.64 13.27
C GLU A 192 10.57 -13.76 14.35
N LEU A 193 9.51 -13.03 14.00
CA LEU A 193 8.72 -12.15 14.88
C LEU A 193 7.32 -12.72 15.20
N GLY A 194 7.12 -14.03 15.04
CA GLY A 194 5.95 -14.76 15.55
C GLY A 194 4.74 -14.90 14.63
N ASP A 195 4.79 -14.49 13.34
CA ASP A 195 3.72 -14.80 12.39
C ASP A 195 3.93 -16.17 11.74
N GLU A 196 3.43 -17.22 12.40
CA GLU A 196 3.67 -18.60 11.97
C GLU A 196 3.01 -19.00 10.64
N GLN A 197 2.04 -18.22 10.16
CA GLN A 197 1.42 -18.45 8.86
C GLN A 197 2.36 -18.08 7.69
N LEU A 198 3.42 -17.31 7.95
CA LEU A 198 4.44 -17.01 6.96
C LEU A 198 5.27 -18.25 6.62
N HIS A 199 5.42 -18.47 5.32
CA HIS A 199 6.22 -19.54 4.73
C HIS A 199 6.89 -19.05 3.44
N PRO A 200 8.07 -19.58 3.07
CA PRO A 200 8.69 -19.22 1.81
C PRO A 200 7.94 -19.86 0.64
N ILE A 201 7.83 -19.11 -0.46
CA ILE A 201 7.57 -19.69 -1.78
C ILE A 201 8.81 -19.37 -2.64
N ARG A 202 9.73 -20.34 -2.72
CA ARG A 202 10.98 -20.20 -3.47
C ARG A 202 10.68 -20.00 -4.95
N GLY A 203 11.40 -19.06 -5.56
CA GLY A 203 11.41 -18.85 -7.00
C GLY A 203 12.81 -18.66 -7.51
N GLN A 204 13.13 -19.38 -8.58
CA GLN A 204 14.32 -19.16 -9.38
C GLN A 204 13.95 -18.45 -10.69
N ILE A 205 14.81 -17.53 -11.12
CA ILE A 205 14.74 -16.81 -12.40
C ILE A 205 16.16 -16.63 -12.97
N THR A 206 16.24 -16.41 -14.28
CA THR A 206 17.46 -16.10 -15.00
C THR A 206 17.28 -14.79 -15.76
N ARG A 207 18.15 -13.80 -15.51
CA ARG A 207 18.20 -12.54 -16.27
C ARG A 207 19.14 -12.71 -17.47
N VAL A 208 18.67 -12.28 -18.65
CA VAL A 208 19.41 -12.36 -19.92
C VAL A 208 19.40 -11.02 -20.68
N SER A 209 20.37 -10.82 -21.56
CA SER A 209 20.36 -9.74 -22.56
C SER A 209 19.62 -10.22 -23.80
N ALA A 210 18.42 -9.67 -24.02
CA ALA A 210 17.59 -9.94 -25.19
C ALA A 210 16.79 -8.67 -25.57
N PRO A 211 17.45 -7.59 -26.02
CA PRO A 211 16.84 -6.27 -26.25
C PRO A 211 15.76 -6.26 -27.36
N TRP A 212 15.62 -7.35 -28.12
CA TRP A 212 14.53 -7.56 -29.07
C TRP A 212 13.19 -7.96 -28.43
N MET A 213 13.14 -8.19 -27.12
CA MET A 213 11.90 -8.51 -26.40
C MET A 213 11.22 -7.25 -25.87
N TYR A 214 10.08 -6.88 -26.46
CA TYR A 214 9.32 -5.67 -26.16
C TYR A 214 7.92 -5.93 -25.56
N PHE A 215 7.61 -7.17 -25.23
CA PHE A 215 6.34 -7.57 -24.62
C PHE A 215 6.53 -8.74 -23.65
N VAL A 216 5.64 -8.84 -22.67
CA VAL A 216 5.56 -9.96 -21.73
C VAL A 216 4.85 -11.15 -22.37
N MET A 217 5.36 -12.35 -22.12
CA MET A 217 4.59 -13.58 -22.29
C MET A 217 4.56 -14.39 -21.00
N ILE A 218 3.40 -14.95 -20.69
CA ILE A 218 3.19 -15.89 -19.58
C ILE A 218 2.41 -17.10 -20.12
N ASP A 219 2.94 -18.28 -19.86
CA ASP A 219 2.23 -19.56 -19.91
C ASP A 219 1.66 -19.79 -18.50
N ASP A 220 0.34 -19.75 -18.36
CA ASP A 220 -0.39 -19.79 -17.08
C ASP A 220 -0.73 -21.21 -16.60
N SER A 221 -0.38 -22.24 -17.37
CA SER A 221 -0.51 -23.63 -16.94
C SER A 221 0.45 -23.97 -15.78
N ASP A 222 0.16 -25.05 -15.05
CA ASP A 222 0.96 -25.53 -13.92
C ASP A 222 2.47 -25.70 -14.23
N ASP A 223 2.81 -26.17 -15.44
CA ASP A 223 4.19 -26.32 -15.94
C ASP A 223 4.70 -25.10 -16.75
N GLY A 224 4.07 -23.95 -16.55
CA GLY A 224 4.27 -22.74 -17.32
C GLY A 224 5.56 -21.97 -17.04
N ASN A 225 5.90 -21.07 -17.98
CA ASN A 225 7.06 -20.20 -17.95
C ASN A 225 6.66 -18.77 -18.33
N TYR A 226 7.45 -17.80 -17.92
CA TYR A 226 7.25 -16.39 -18.25
C TYR A 226 8.53 -15.71 -18.74
N ILE A 227 8.33 -14.75 -19.64
CA ILE A 227 9.35 -13.90 -20.23
C ILE A 227 8.89 -12.47 -19.96
N ILE A 228 9.58 -11.75 -19.08
CA ILE A 228 9.23 -10.40 -18.63
C ILE A 228 10.39 -9.46 -18.96
N PRO A 229 10.27 -8.60 -19.99
CA PRO A 229 11.24 -7.54 -20.23
C PRO A 229 11.26 -6.51 -19.09
N ASN A 230 12.46 -6.05 -18.77
CA ASN A 230 12.78 -4.90 -17.93
C ASN A 230 13.57 -3.90 -18.81
N ALA A 231 13.88 -2.70 -18.31
CA ALA A 231 14.52 -1.66 -19.12
C ALA A 231 15.90 -2.07 -19.70
N GLU A 232 16.66 -2.87 -18.95
CA GLU A 232 18.06 -3.22 -19.27
C GLU A 232 18.31 -4.74 -19.39
N SER A 233 17.29 -5.58 -19.17
CA SER A 233 17.41 -7.05 -19.23
C SER A 233 16.05 -7.71 -19.42
N VAL A 234 16.04 -8.99 -19.77
CA VAL A 234 14.83 -9.81 -19.81
C VAL A 234 14.88 -10.85 -18.69
N VAL A 235 13.80 -10.96 -17.92
CA VAL A 235 13.64 -11.96 -16.88
C VAL A 235 12.97 -13.20 -17.47
N LEU A 236 13.68 -14.32 -17.42
CA LEU A 236 13.18 -15.65 -17.73
C LEU A 236 12.81 -16.36 -16.43
N GLY A 237 11.62 -16.95 -16.36
CA GLY A 237 11.17 -17.68 -15.19
C GLY A 237 10.06 -18.69 -15.50
N GLY A 238 9.54 -19.39 -14.49
CA GLY A 238 10.06 -19.39 -13.14
C GLY A 238 9.40 -20.46 -12.28
N THR A 239 9.96 -20.68 -11.09
CA THR A 239 9.44 -21.67 -10.13
C THR A 239 8.65 -21.03 -8.98
N HIS A 240 7.82 -21.86 -8.34
CA HIS A 240 7.02 -21.51 -7.16
C HIS A 240 6.98 -22.68 -6.14
N GLN A 241 8.14 -23.06 -5.59
CA GLN A 241 8.23 -24.17 -4.63
C GLN A 241 7.84 -23.70 -3.21
N TYR A 242 6.73 -24.22 -2.69
CA TYR A 242 6.23 -23.92 -1.35
C TYR A 242 7.09 -24.56 -0.25
N ASN A 243 7.25 -23.86 0.88
CA ASN A 243 7.98 -24.29 2.07
C ASN A 243 9.49 -24.56 1.88
N ASP A 244 10.05 -24.27 0.71
CA ASP A 244 11.49 -24.39 0.46
C ASP A 244 12.24 -23.11 0.88
N PHE A 245 13.17 -23.24 1.83
CA PHE A 245 14.04 -22.16 2.29
C PHE A 245 15.37 -22.08 1.52
N ASN A 246 15.64 -22.99 0.58
CA ASN A 246 16.91 -23.11 -0.10
C ASN A 246 17.18 -21.94 -1.07
N THR A 247 18.10 -21.06 -0.70
CA THR A 247 18.54 -19.93 -1.54
C THR A 247 19.64 -20.28 -2.55
N LYS A 248 20.06 -21.55 -2.63
CA LYS A 248 21.04 -22.00 -3.64
C LYS A 248 20.39 -22.19 -5.00
N PHE A 249 21.16 -21.94 -6.05
CA PHE A 249 20.79 -22.23 -7.44
C PHE A 249 20.56 -23.73 -7.66
N SER A 250 19.54 -24.06 -8.46
CA SER A 250 19.18 -25.41 -8.87
C SER A 250 19.34 -25.55 -10.38
N THR A 251 20.15 -26.50 -10.85
CA THR A 251 20.35 -26.74 -12.28
C THR A 251 19.07 -27.24 -12.94
N SER A 252 18.33 -28.16 -12.31
CA SER A 252 17.07 -28.67 -12.86
C SER A 252 16.02 -27.59 -13.05
N ASP A 253 15.94 -26.64 -12.12
CA ASP A 253 14.99 -25.51 -12.20
C ASP A 253 15.39 -24.56 -13.32
N ASN A 254 16.69 -24.34 -13.51
CA ASN A 254 17.19 -23.54 -14.62
C ASN A 254 16.94 -24.22 -15.97
N ASP A 255 17.17 -25.52 -16.08
CA ASP A 255 16.94 -26.26 -17.31
C ASP A 255 15.46 -26.24 -17.68
N PHE A 256 14.56 -26.37 -16.69
CA PHE A 256 13.12 -26.15 -16.87
C PHE A 256 12.82 -24.73 -17.41
N ILE A 257 13.33 -23.68 -16.76
CA ILE A 257 13.11 -22.27 -17.16
C ILE A 257 13.66 -22.01 -18.58
N MET A 258 14.90 -22.40 -18.86
CA MET A 258 15.56 -22.11 -20.13
C MET A 258 14.90 -22.87 -21.29
N ASN A 259 14.66 -24.18 -21.14
CA ASN A 259 13.96 -24.97 -22.17
C ASN A 259 12.55 -24.43 -22.43
N GLY A 260 11.85 -24.01 -21.37
CA GLY A 260 10.52 -23.41 -21.46
C GLY A 260 10.49 -22.09 -22.20
N CYS A 261 11.33 -21.13 -21.79
CA CYS A 261 11.42 -19.82 -22.44
C CYS A 261 11.95 -19.92 -23.88
N GLN A 262 12.91 -20.82 -24.17
CA GLN A 262 13.43 -21.04 -25.52
C GLN A 262 12.41 -21.75 -26.45
N ARG A 263 11.56 -22.63 -25.91
CA ARG A 263 10.38 -23.17 -26.62
C ARG A 263 9.44 -22.05 -27.06
N MET A 264 9.11 -21.13 -26.14
CA MET A 264 8.23 -20.00 -26.40
C MET A 264 8.86 -18.99 -27.37
N VAL A 265 10.14 -18.64 -27.20
CA VAL A 265 10.86 -17.69 -28.06
C VAL A 265 12.23 -18.26 -28.41
N LYS A 266 12.33 -18.85 -29.61
CA LYS A 266 13.56 -19.50 -30.07
C LYS A 266 14.79 -18.58 -30.07
N SER A 267 14.64 -17.27 -30.32
CA SER A 267 15.79 -16.36 -30.32
C SER A 267 16.49 -16.24 -28.96
N LEU A 268 15.84 -16.62 -27.84
CA LEU A 268 16.46 -16.71 -26.52
C LEU A 268 17.52 -17.82 -26.40
N GLU A 269 17.66 -18.72 -27.38
CA GLU A 269 18.83 -19.60 -27.51
C GLU A 269 20.15 -18.82 -27.63
N ASN A 270 20.11 -17.59 -28.13
CA ASN A 270 21.27 -16.73 -28.37
C ASN A 270 21.38 -15.57 -27.35
N ALA A 271 20.54 -15.53 -26.31
CA ALA A 271 20.55 -14.45 -25.33
C ALA A 271 21.73 -14.62 -24.35
N GLU A 272 22.49 -13.54 -24.12
CA GLU A 272 23.59 -13.56 -23.14
C GLU A 272 23.02 -13.71 -21.72
N ARG A 273 23.53 -14.68 -20.95
CA ARG A 273 23.12 -14.88 -19.56
C ARG A 273 23.81 -13.87 -18.65
N LEU A 274 23.03 -13.00 -18.01
CA LEU A 274 23.54 -11.92 -17.16
C LEU A 274 23.66 -12.34 -15.70
N ARG A 275 22.60 -12.95 -15.14
CA ARG A 275 22.55 -13.29 -13.71
C ARG A 275 21.47 -14.31 -13.38
N ASP A 276 21.80 -15.26 -12.51
CA ASP A 276 20.83 -16.15 -11.87
C ASP A 276 20.40 -15.61 -10.51
N ILE A 277 19.13 -15.78 -10.18
CA ILE A 277 18.53 -15.25 -8.95
C ILE A 277 17.62 -16.33 -8.34
N VAL A 278 17.80 -16.57 -7.04
CA VAL A 278 16.87 -17.36 -6.21
C VAL A 278 16.36 -16.46 -5.10
N GLY A 279 15.05 -16.36 -4.97
CA GLY A 279 14.38 -15.51 -3.98
C GLY A 279 13.28 -16.27 -3.24
N LEU A 280 13.05 -15.90 -1.98
CA LEU A 280 11.98 -16.46 -1.15
C LEU A 280 10.84 -15.45 -1.04
N ARG A 281 9.73 -15.71 -1.73
CA ARG A 281 8.52 -14.88 -1.63
C ARG A 281 7.87 -15.08 -0.25
N PRO A 282 7.35 -14.03 0.40
CA PRO A 282 6.71 -14.12 1.71
C PRO A 282 5.27 -14.65 1.55
N GLY A 283 5.13 -15.97 1.36
CA GLY A 283 3.84 -16.64 1.32
C GLY A 283 3.13 -16.60 2.67
N ARG A 284 1.80 -16.47 2.63
CA ARG A 284 0.87 -16.54 3.76
C ARG A 284 -0.49 -16.96 3.19
N ASP A 285 -1.38 -17.49 4.01
CA ASP A 285 -2.76 -17.78 3.56
C ASP A 285 -3.48 -16.51 3.08
N GLN A 286 -3.29 -15.38 3.77
CA GLN A 286 -3.78 -14.07 3.33
C GLN A 286 -2.75 -12.98 3.60
N VAL A 287 -2.77 -11.90 2.81
CA VAL A 287 -2.08 -10.65 3.17
C VAL A 287 -2.60 -10.15 4.50
N ARG A 288 -1.69 -9.97 5.46
CA ARG A 288 -2.02 -9.49 6.80
C ARG A 288 -1.88 -7.98 6.85
N LEU A 289 -3.00 -7.27 6.77
CA LEU A 289 -3.08 -5.82 6.85
C LEU A 289 -4.12 -5.38 7.89
N GLU A 290 -3.69 -5.28 9.16
CA GLU A 290 -4.55 -5.07 10.33
C GLU A 290 -3.87 -4.23 11.42
N ILE A 291 -4.66 -3.62 12.32
CA ILE A 291 -4.16 -3.04 13.57
C ILE A 291 -4.26 -4.10 14.67
N VAL A 292 -3.15 -4.36 15.35
CA VAL A 292 -3.11 -5.04 16.65
C VAL A 292 -2.82 -3.98 17.72
N HIS A 293 -3.78 -3.76 18.62
CA HIS A 293 -3.60 -2.79 19.69
C HIS A 293 -2.60 -3.32 20.74
N GLY A 294 -1.69 -2.46 21.18
CA GLY A 294 -0.73 -2.78 22.23
C GLY A 294 -1.41 -2.93 23.59
N THR A 295 -0.94 -3.88 24.38
CA THR A 295 -1.36 -4.10 25.77
C THR A 295 -0.18 -3.88 26.72
N ASN A 296 -0.45 -3.63 28.00
CA ASN A 296 0.58 -3.48 29.05
C ASN A 296 1.67 -2.44 28.75
N GLY A 297 1.30 -1.32 28.10
CA GLY A 297 2.23 -0.24 27.74
C GLY A 297 3.02 -0.45 26.45
N LYS A 298 2.79 -1.56 25.72
CA LYS A 298 3.36 -1.76 24.38
C LYS A 298 2.71 -0.83 23.34
N ALA A 299 3.47 -0.48 22.31
CA ALA A 299 2.95 0.24 21.15
C ALA A 299 1.94 -0.62 20.35
N PRO A 300 0.92 -0.01 19.72
CA PRO A 300 0.14 -0.68 18.69
C PRO A 300 1.02 -1.04 17.47
N VAL A 301 0.66 -2.13 16.79
CA VAL A 301 1.33 -2.62 15.59
C VAL A 301 0.35 -2.66 14.43
N ILE A 302 0.67 -2.00 13.31
CA ILE A 302 0.00 -2.22 12.02
C ILE A 302 0.80 -3.28 11.28
N HIS A 303 0.20 -4.44 11.02
CA HIS A 303 0.82 -5.46 10.17
C HIS A 303 0.62 -5.10 8.69
N ASN A 304 1.61 -5.41 7.87
CA ASN A 304 1.58 -5.32 6.40
C ASN A 304 2.55 -6.36 5.81
N VAL A 305 2.20 -7.64 5.92
CA VAL A 305 3.06 -8.80 5.57
C VAL A 305 2.29 -9.89 4.80
N GLY A 306 2.99 -10.89 4.26
CA GLY A 306 2.36 -12.04 3.57
C GLY A 306 1.97 -11.79 2.11
N HIS A 307 2.68 -10.90 1.41
CA HIS A 307 2.37 -10.46 0.04
C HIS A 307 2.57 -11.51 -1.07
N GLY A 308 3.11 -12.69 -0.76
CA GLY A 308 3.33 -13.76 -1.75
C GLY A 308 4.07 -13.28 -3.00
N GLY A 309 3.48 -13.50 -4.17
CA GLY A 309 4.00 -13.04 -5.47
C GLY A 309 3.77 -11.55 -5.76
N CYS A 310 2.97 -10.85 -4.96
CA CYS A 310 2.37 -9.55 -5.29
C CYS A 310 2.98 -8.34 -4.59
N GLY A 311 4.16 -8.47 -3.98
CA GLY A 311 4.81 -7.36 -3.27
C GLY A 311 4.88 -6.08 -4.09
N VAL A 312 5.17 -6.17 -5.39
CA VAL A 312 5.14 -5.01 -6.31
C VAL A 312 3.70 -4.56 -6.59
N THR A 313 2.87 -5.48 -7.09
CA THR A 313 1.48 -5.26 -7.52
C THR A 313 0.59 -4.53 -6.50
N LEU A 314 0.83 -4.72 -5.20
CA LEU A 314 0.01 -4.13 -4.13
C LEU A 314 0.73 -3.05 -3.32
N SER A 315 2.03 -2.84 -3.55
CA SER A 315 2.92 -2.07 -2.66
C SER A 315 2.37 -0.71 -2.25
N TRP A 316 1.86 0.06 -3.21
CA TRP A 316 1.40 1.42 -2.97
C TRP A 316 0.00 1.45 -2.34
N GLY A 317 -0.92 0.61 -2.82
CA GLY A 317 -2.29 0.49 -2.29
C GLY A 317 -2.35 -0.08 -0.87
N CYS A 318 -1.53 -1.08 -0.53
CA CYS A 318 -1.35 -1.51 0.86
C CYS A 318 -0.70 -0.41 1.71
N GLY A 319 0.25 0.35 1.14
CA GLY A 319 0.83 1.53 1.79
C GLY A 319 -0.21 2.62 2.11
N GLN A 320 -1.22 2.82 1.25
CA GLN A 320 -2.32 3.75 1.50
C GLN A 320 -3.19 3.27 2.66
N GLU A 321 -3.61 1.99 2.69
CA GLU A 321 -4.41 1.49 3.82
C GLU A 321 -3.61 1.50 5.15
N VAL A 322 -2.28 1.30 5.09
CA VAL A 322 -1.40 1.49 6.25
C VAL A 322 -1.38 2.96 6.71
N LEU A 323 -1.37 3.94 5.80
CA LEU A 323 -1.51 5.36 6.15
C LEU A 323 -2.88 5.64 6.79
N GLU A 324 -3.97 5.11 6.23
CA GLU A 324 -5.33 5.28 6.77
C GLU A 324 -5.42 4.76 8.22
N LYS A 325 -4.92 3.53 8.46
CA LYS A 325 -4.82 2.92 9.80
C LYS A 325 -3.88 3.70 10.73
N THR A 326 -2.79 4.26 10.21
CA THR A 326 -1.88 5.13 10.97
C THR A 326 -2.61 6.39 11.45
N VAL A 327 -3.38 7.04 10.58
CA VAL A 327 -4.18 8.22 10.92
C VAL A 327 -5.28 7.90 11.93
N GLU A 328 -5.90 6.73 11.83
CA GLU A 328 -6.88 6.21 12.81
C GLU A 328 -6.25 6.11 14.22
N VAL A 329 -5.16 5.35 14.36
CA VAL A 329 -4.45 5.16 15.63
C VAL A 329 -3.99 6.51 16.21
N MET A 330 -3.35 7.34 15.39
CA MET A 330 -2.78 8.62 15.84
C MET A 330 -3.85 9.63 16.29
N LYS A 331 -5.05 9.61 15.68
CA LYS A 331 -6.22 10.37 16.13
C LYS A 331 -6.79 9.81 17.45
N GLY A 332 -6.87 8.48 17.58
CA GLY A 332 -7.30 7.80 18.81
C GLY A 332 -6.45 8.22 20.01
N MET A 333 -5.11 8.17 19.88
CA MET A 333 -4.18 8.63 20.91
C MET A 333 -4.41 10.10 21.31
N SER A 334 -4.68 10.99 20.34
CA SER A 334 -4.94 12.40 20.63
C SER A 334 -6.24 12.62 21.41
N LYS A 335 -7.30 11.83 21.15
CA LYS A 335 -8.52 11.84 21.97
C LYS A 335 -8.27 11.32 23.39
N LEU A 336 -7.54 10.20 23.54
CA LEU A 336 -7.17 9.69 24.87
C LEU A 336 -6.37 10.72 25.67
N PHE A 337 -5.42 11.42 25.03
CA PHE A 337 -4.64 12.46 25.72
C PHE A 337 -5.51 13.60 26.25
N HIS A 338 -6.52 14.05 25.49
CA HIS A 338 -7.47 15.06 25.97
C HIS A 338 -8.28 14.52 27.15
N ILE A 339 -8.87 13.33 27.04
CA ILE A 339 -9.67 12.72 28.13
C ILE A 339 -8.83 12.53 29.40
N ALA A 340 -7.60 12.02 29.27
CA ALA A 340 -6.68 11.85 30.40
C ALA A 340 -6.28 13.19 31.03
N THR A 341 -6.02 14.22 30.22
CA THR A 341 -5.70 15.57 30.72
C THR A 341 -6.89 16.18 31.47
N PHE A 342 -8.11 16.04 30.94
CA PHE A 342 -9.33 16.46 31.63
C PHE A 342 -9.55 15.71 32.95
N ALA A 343 -9.33 14.38 32.97
CA ALA A 343 -9.44 13.58 34.20
C ALA A 343 -8.38 13.98 35.25
N ILE A 344 -7.13 14.21 34.85
CA ILE A 344 -6.06 14.67 35.75
C ILE A 344 -6.37 16.08 36.29
N LEU A 345 -6.89 16.99 35.45
CA LEU A 345 -7.34 18.32 35.89
C LEU A 345 -8.48 18.22 36.90
N GLN A 346 -9.47 17.34 36.69
CA GLN A 346 -10.54 17.11 37.67
C GLN A 346 -10.03 16.51 38.98
N VAL A 347 -9.12 15.53 38.93
CA VAL A 347 -8.52 14.93 40.14
C VAL A 347 -7.71 15.98 40.91
N ASN A 348 -6.94 16.83 40.24
CA ASN A 348 -6.19 17.92 40.87
C ASN A 348 -7.10 19.00 41.46
N LEU A 349 -8.21 19.35 40.79
CA LEU A 349 -9.23 20.25 41.33
C LEU A 349 -9.86 19.69 42.63
N VAL A 350 -10.17 18.39 42.65
CA VAL A 350 -10.66 17.70 43.86
C VAL A 350 -9.59 17.71 44.96
N TYR A 351 -8.32 17.45 44.62
CA TYR A 351 -7.22 17.45 45.60
C TYR A 351 -6.96 18.85 46.20
N SER A 352 -7.02 19.91 45.38
CA SER A 352 -6.95 21.30 45.85
C SER A 352 -8.13 21.65 46.75
N ALA A 353 -9.35 21.24 46.40
CA ALA A 353 -10.54 21.49 47.23
C ALA A 353 -10.42 20.85 48.62
N VAL A 354 -9.88 19.62 48.70
CA VAL A 354 -9.60 18.93 49.98
C VAL A 354 -8.52 19.66 50.79
N LEU A 355 -7.46 20.14 50.15
CA LEU A 355 -6.38 20.88 50.83
C LEU A 355 -6.79 22.27 51.33
N THR A 356 -7.74 22.93 50.68
CA THR A 356 -8.29 24.22 51.16
C THR A 356 -9.31 24.07 52.31
N CYS A 357 -9.78 22.86 52.60
CA CYS A 357 -10.80 22.62 53.62
C CYS A 357 -10.19 22.36 55.02
N ASN A 358 -9.28 23.23 55.46
CA ASN A 358 -8.58 23.11 56.75
C ASN A 358 -8.47 24.44 57.53
N SER A 359 -9.44 25.33 57.33
CA SER A 359 -9.65 26.53 58.16
C SER A 359 -11.05 26.52 58.77
N THR A 360 -11.14 26.89 60.04
CA THR A 360 -12.32 26.75 60.92
C THR A 360 -13.54 27.59 60.49
N THR A 361 -14.43 27.03 59.68
CA THR A 361 -15.82 27.48 59.47
C THR A 361 -16.75 26.28 59.22
N PRO A 362 -18.08 26.40 59.44
CA PRO A 362 -19.00 25.26 59.38
C PRO A 362 -19.18 24.70 57.96
N PRO A 363 -19.56 23.42 57.80
CA PRO A 363 -19.56 22.77 56.49
C PRO A 363 -20.74 23.22 55.62
N CYS A 364 -20.45 23.85 54.48
CA CYS A 364 -21.37 23.83 53.35
C CYS A 364 -21.37 22.43 52.73
N VAL A 365 -22.49 21.72 52.87
CA VAL A 365 -22.68 20.40 52.26
C VAL A 365 -22.78 20.57 50.74
N VAL A 366 -21.77 20.11 50.01
CA VAL A 366 -21.82 19.99 48.54
C VAL A 366 -22.59 18.71 48.19
N THR A 367 -23.92 18.78 48.21
CA THR A 367 -24.76 17.70 47.68
C THR A 367 -24.79 17.75 46.15
N SER A 368 -24.14 16.74 45.54
CA SER A 368 -24.03 16.45 44.11
C SER A 368 -23.03 17.30 43.30
N ILE A 369 -22.15 16.60 42.60
CA ILE A 369 -21.50 17.05 41.37
C ILE A 369 -22.05 16.12 40.28
N THR A 370 -22.89 16.63 39.38
CA THR A 370 -23.35 15.89 38.21
C THR A 370 -22.27 15.93 37.12
N PRO A 371 -21.88 14.79 36.52
CA PRO A 371 -20.96 14.79 35.39
C PRO A 371 -21.69 15.30 34.14
N VAL A 372 -21.19 16.38 33.53
CA VAL A 372 -21.70 16.88 32.25
C VAL A 372 -21.22 15.97 31.13
N THR A 373 -22.13 15.16 30.58
CA THR A 373 -21.86 14.23 29.47
C THR A 373 -22.45 14.72 28.14
N SER A 374 -22.06 15.91 27.67
CA SER A 374 -22.19 16.32 26.26
C SER A 374 -21.27 17.51 25.96
N PRO A 375 -20.53 17.54 24.83
CA PRO A 375 -19.70 18.68 24.43
C PRO A 375 -20.44 19.68 23.51
N TYR A 376 -21.75 19.54 23.30
CA TYR A 376 -22.53 20.46 22.45
C TYR A 376 -23.88 20.80 23.07
N GLU A 377 -23.97 21.99 23.67
CA GLU A 377 -25.22 22.73 23.80
C GLU A 377 -24.93 24.24 23.75
N LEU A 378 -25.64 24.96 22.89
CA LEU A 378 -25.50 26.40 22.70
C LEU A 378 -26.25 27.12 23.82
N ILE A 379 -25.58 28.04 24.52
CA ILE A 379 -26.26 28.95 25.45
C ILE A 379 -26.94 30.05 24.65
N THR A 380 -28.24 29.90 24.39
CA THR A 380 -29.11 31.02 24.02
C THR A 380 -29.42 31.86 25.25
N ILE A 381 -29.15 33.17 25.18
CA ILE A 381 -29.59 34.16 26.16
C ILE A 381 -30.65 35.03 25.49
N ASP A 382 -31.90 34.91 25.93
CA ASP A 382 -32.99 35.80 25.51
C ASP A 382 -32.91 37.13 26.27
N GLY A 383 -32.94 38.24 25.52
CA GLY A 383 -32.89 39.61 26.05
C GLY A 383 -33.26 40.64 24.99
N GLN A 384 -34.55 41.01 24.93
CA GLN A 384 -35.13 42.06 24.08
C GLN A 384 -34.83 43.47 24.65
N PRO A 385 -35.12 44.57 23.93
CA PRO A 385 -34.50 44.97 22.66
C PRO A 385 -33.93 46.41 22.76
N SER A 386 -33.06 46.83 21.84
CA SER A 386 -32.82 48.28 21.64
C SER A 386 -32.53 48.62 20.18
N ASN A 387 -33.25 49.62 19.68
CA ASN A 387 -33.01 50.21 18.36
C ASN A 387 -31.76 51.09 18.43
N TYR A 388 -30.85 50.96 17.48
CA TYR A 388 -30.16 52.11 16.91
C TYR A 388 -29.82 51.84 15.44
N ILE A 389 -30.23 52.77 14.59
CA ILE A 389 -29.74 52.91 13.22
C ILE A 389 -28.54 53.84 13.31
N ASP A 390 -27.43 53.51 12.65
CA ASP A 390 -26.64 54.55 12.01
C ASP A 390 -25.97 54.02 10.74
N GLU A 391 -25.95 54.85 9.71
CA GLU A 391 -25.25 54.60 8.46
C GLU A 391 -23.90 55.31 8.53
N THR A 392 -22.80 54.67 8.14
CA THR A 392 -21.69 55.43 7.57
C THR A 392 -20.82 54.58 6.65
N THR A 393 -20.61 55.11 5.45
CA THR A 393 -19.71 54.60 4.43
C THR A 393 -18.25 54.91 4.77
N THR A 394 -17.33 54.05 4.34
CA THR A 394 -16.10 54.51 3.67
C THR A 394 -15.45 53.38 2.89
N ASP A 395 -15.27 53.59 1.59
CA ASP A 395 -14.42 52.78 0.73
C ASP A 395 -12.96 52.80 1.18
N LEU A 396 -12.24 51.71 0.93
CA LEU A 396 -10.88 51.78 0.40
C LEU A 396 -10.58 50.52 -0.42
N SER A 397 -10.62 50.66 -1.73
CA SER A 397 -10.30 49.61 -2.70
C SER A 397 -8.86 49.74 -3.20
N PHE A 398 -8.15 48.63 -3.38
CA PHE A 398 -6.97 48.58 -4.25
C PHE A 398 -6.88 47.24 -5.01
N ASN A 399 -6.69 47.39 -6.31
CA ASN A 399 -6.87 46.44 -7.42
C ASN A 399 -6.25 45.02 -7.34
N ALA A 400 -6.92 44.10 -8.04
CA ALA A 400 -6.45 42.75 -8.40
C ALA A 400 -5.52 42.75 -9.66
N PRO A 401 -5.14 41.57 -10.23
CA PRO A 401 -6.04 41.00 -11.26
C PRO A 401 -6.14 39.45 -11.33
N ASN A 402 -7.39 38.98 -11.49
CA ASN A 402 -7.90 37.96 -12.42
C ASN A 402 -7.06 36.71 -12.79
N ILE A 403 -7.59 35.52 -12.44
CA ILE A 403 -7.71 34.38 -13.37
C ILE A 403 -9.17 33.88 -13.35
N LEU A 404 -9.70 33.50 -14.52
CA LEU A 404 -11.13 33.27 -14.78
C LEU A 404 -11.65 31.90 -14.34
N ASN A 405 -12.94 31.87 -13.98
CA ASN A 405 -13.74 30.67 -13.74
C ASN A 405 -14.03 29.89 -15.04
N TYR A 406 -14.24 28.58 -14.92
CA TYR A 406 -15.28 27.87 -15.69
C TYR A 406 -15.87 26.71 -14.89
N VAL A 407 -17.11 26.89 -14.43
CA VAL A 407 -17.97 25.84 -13.86
C VAL A 407 -19.34 25.99 -14.53
N PRO A 408 -19.86 24.96 -15.22
CA PRO A 408 -21.21 25.02 -15.78
C PRO A 408 -22.25 24.65 -14.71
N THR A 409 -22.94 25.65 -14.19
CA THR A 409 -24.26 25.46 -13.58
C THR A 409 -25.35 25.48 -14.65
N ASN A 410 -26.33 24.59 -14.53
CA ASN A 410 -27.69 24.86 -15.00
C ASN A 410 -28.65 24.48 -13.87
N VAL A 411 -29.62 25.35 -13.62
CA VAL A 411 -30.44 25.39 -12.40
C VAL A 411 -31.92 25.38 -12.78
N PHE A 412 -32.76 25.02 -11.80
CA PHE A 412 -34.22 25.22 -11.65
C PHE A 412 -35.08 23.99 -12.03
N ASN A 413 -36.18 23.65 -11.32
CA ASN A 413 -37.01 24.48 -10.42
C ASN A 413 -37.74 23.71 -9.28
N ILE A 414 -38.58 24.41 -8.51
CA ILE A 414 -39.08 24.10 -7.14
C ILE A 414 -40.60 24.47 -7.02
N PHE A 415 -41.50 23.88 -6.20
CA PHE A 415 -41.38 22.86 -5.13
C PHE A 415 -42.38 21.65 -5.19
N PRO A 416 -43.71 21.72 -4.83
CA PRO A 416 -44.27 20.59 -4.05
C PRO A 416 -45.68 20.04 -4.42
N LYS A 417 -45.95 18.75 -4.11
CA LYS A 417 -47.12 18.27 -3.31
C LYS A 417 -47.29 16.73 -3.21
N THR A 418 -47.39 16.26 -1.96
CA THR A 418 -48.30 15.22 -1.39
C THR A 418 -48.69 13.92 -2.12
N GLN A 419 -48.40 12.81 -1.41
CA GLN A 419 -49.27 11.65 -1.08
C GLN A 419 -49.46 10.43 -2.03
N SER A 420 -49.49 9.28 -1.34
CA SER A 420 -50.17 7.99 -1.60
C SER A 420 -49.69 7.03 -2.71
N ASN A 421 -49.26 5.85 -2.25
CA ASN A 421 -49.65 4.49 -2.64
C ASN A 421 -50.01 4.19 -4.12
N TYR A 422 -49.39 3.18 -4.73
CA TYR A 422 -49.92 1.79 -4.75
C TYR A 422 -48.91 0.80 -5.36
N PHE A 423 -49.15 -0.50 -5.12
CA PHE A 423 -48.45 -1.64 -5.76
C PHE A 423 -48.70 -1.69 -7.27
N VAL A 424 -47.69 -2.12 -8.05
CA VAL A 424 -47.63 -3.44 -8.72
C VAL A 424 -46.19 -3.94 -8.65
#